data_AF-A0A1E4CUU5-F1
#
_entry.id   AF-A0A1E4CUU5-F1
#
_cell.length_a   1.000
_cell.length_b   1.000
_cell.length_c   1.000
_cell.angle_alpha   90.00
_cell.angle_beta   90.00
_cell.angle_gamma   90.00
#
_symmetry.space_group_name_H-M   'P 1'
#
loop_
_entity.id
_entity.type
_entity.pdbx_description
1 polymer ?
#
loop_
_entity_poly.entity_id
_entity_poly.type
_entity_poly.pdbx_seq_one_letter_code
_entity_poly.pdbx_strand_id
1 'polypeptide(L)'
;MSDARWHMLVRDFVAGRMDEVAFHDRFFELWHAADRDHVPAPPAIETLFFVVEAYCPDPALRDPDSAYEADEAELRQAAEKALAELPIPSRLMTFLSRMKP
;
A
#
# COMPACT_ATOMS: atom_id res chain seq x y z
N MET A 1 2.22 -9.69 -12.00
CA MET A 1 1.94 -8.40 -11.32
C MET A 1 3.02 -7.37 -11.67
N SER A 2 2.74 -6.06 -11.57
CA SER A 2 3.74 -5.01 -11.84
C SER A 2 3.84 -4.01 -10.69
N ASP A 3 5.03 -3.49 -10.41
CA ASP A 3 5.31 -2.42 -9.44
C ASP A 3 4.36 -1.20 -9.57
N ALA A 4 3.94 -0.90 -10.80
CA ALA A 4 2.99 0.18 -11.06
C ALA A 4 1.62 -0.02 -10.40
N ARG A 5 1.16 -1.26 -10.20
CA ARG A 5 -0.12 -1.55 -9.52
C ARG A 5 -0.01 -1.29 -8.02
N TRP A 6 1.06 -1.76 -7.40
CA TRP A 6 1.37 -1.49 -6.00
C TRP A 6 1.50 0.02 -5.75
N HIS A 7 2.29 0.71 -6.57
CA HIS A 7 2.44 2.16 -6.47
C HIS A 7 1.11 2.90 -6.65
N MET A 8 0.25 2.51 -7.60
CA MET A 8 -1.05 3.15 -7.77
C MET A 8 -1.95 2.95 -6.54
N LEU A 9 -2.05 1.73 -6.02
CA LEU A 9 -2.86 1.42 -4.85
C LEU A 9 -2.43 2.27 -3.64
N VAL A 10 -1.14 2.20 -3.28
CA VAL A 10 -0.61 2.90 -2.10
C VAL A 10 -0.72 4.42 -2.27
N ARG A 11 -0.45 4.95 -3.47
CA ARG A 11 -0.61 6.39 -3.76
C ARG A 11 -2.06 6.84 -3.65
N ASP A 12 -3.01 6.04 -4.11
CA ASP A 12 -4.43 6.39 -4.06
C ASP A 12 -4.96 6.38 -2.63
N PHE A 13 -4.51 5.42 -1.81
CA PHE A 13 -4.75 5.44 -0.37
C PHE A 13 -4.15 6.68 0.26
N VAL A 14 -2.83 6.92 0.19
CA VAL A 14 -2.15 8.08 0.79
C VAL A 14 -2.79 9.41 0.38
N ALA A 15 -3.25 9.54 -0.87
CA ALA A 15 -3.90 10.76 -1.36
C ALA A 15 -5.38 10.93 -0.93
N GLY A 16 -5.90 10.04 -0.08
CA GLY A 16 -7.28 10.09 0.41
C GLY A 16 -8.34 9.77 -0.65
N ARG A 17 -7.97 9.06 -1.72
CA ARG A 17 -8.93 8.63 -2.76
C ARG A 17 -9.67 7.34 -2.39
N MET A 18 -9.25 6.67 -1.33
CA MET A 18 -9.94 5.54 -0.70
C MET A 18 -9.72 5.59 0.82
N ASP A 19 -10.65 5.00 1.55
CA ASP A 19 -10.55 4.77 2.99
C ASP A 19 -9.73 3.49 3.29
N GLU A 20 -9.52 3.25 4.57
CA GLU A 20 -8.67 2.21 5.13
C GLU A 20 -9.24 0.81 4.87
N VAL A 21 -10.57 0.68 4.92
CA VAL A 21 -11.27 -0.59 4.65
C VAL A 21 -11.13 -0.96 3.18
N ALA A 22 -11.41 -0.03 2.27
CA ALA A 22 -11.21 -0.23 0.85
C ALA A 22 -9.73 -0.49 0.52
N PHE A 23 -8.79 0.20 1.18
CA PHE A 23 -7.37 -0.05 1.00
C PHE A 23 -6.98 -1.46 1.45
N HIS A 24 -7.40 -1.89 2.65
CA HIS A 24 -7.18 -3.23 3.18
C HIS A 24 -7.63 -4.31 2.19
N ASP A 25 -8.89 -4.24 1.74
CA ASP A 25 -9.46 -5.25 0.84
C ASP A 25 -8.70 -5.31 -0.50
N ARG A 26 -8.41 -4.14 -1.09
CA ARG A 26 -7.65 -4.05 -2.34
C ARG A 26 -6.20 -4.52 -2.20
N PHE A 27 -5.59 -4.28 -1.03
CA PHE A 27 -4.25 -4.74 -0.74
C PHE A 27 -4.20 -6.27 -0.75
N PHE A 28 -5.13 -6.95 -0.04
CA PHE A 28 -5.19 -8.41 -0.02
C PHE A 28 -5.58 -9.01 -1.37
N GLU A 29 -6.47 -8.37 -2.14
CA GLU A 29 -6.74 -8.76 -3.52
C GLU A 29 -5.47 -8.81 -4.38
N LEU A 30 -4.63 -7.76 -4.30
CA LEU A 30 -3.36 -7.72 -5.00
C LEU A 30 -2.35 -8.70 -4.42
N TRP A 31 -2.27 -8.82 -3.10
CA TRP A 31 -1.33 -9.72 -2.44
C TRP A 31 -1.57 -11.18 -2.87
N HIS A 32 -2.82 -11.65 -2.80
CA HIS A 32 -3.18 -13.00 -3.21
C HIS A 32 -3.02 -13.26 -4.70
N ALA A 33 -3.21 -12.23 -5.54
CA ALA A 33 -2.92 -12.35 -6.96
C ALA A 33 -1.40 -12.48 -7.21
N ALA A 34 -0.55 -11.82 -6.42
CA ALA A 34 0.90 -11.90 -6.54
C ALA A 34 1.40 -13.29 -6.14
N ASP A 35 0.89 -13.80 -5.02
CA ASP A 35 1.18 -15.14 -4.51
C ASP A 35 0.77 -16.22 -5.53
N ARG A 36 -0.46 -16.15 -6.04
CA ARG A 36 -0.95 -17.09 -7.07
C ARG A 36 -0.09 -17.09 -8.33
N ASP A 37 0.31 -15.91 -8.78
CA ASP A 37 1.15 -15.74 -9.98
C ASP A 37 2.65 -15.99 -9.69
N HIS A 38 3.03 -16.28 -8.44
CA HIS A 38 4.41 -16.45 -7.97
C HIS A 38 5.31 -15.25 -8.34
N VAL A 39 4.74 -14.04 -8.27
CA VAL A 39 5.46 -12.79 -8.52
C VAL A 39 5.81 -12.16 -7.18
N PRO A 40 7.10 -11.91 -6.89
CA PRO A 40 7.50 -11.31 -5.62
C PRO A 40 6.93 -9.89 -5.48
N ALA A 41 6.47 -9.56 -4.27
CA ALA A 41 6.12 -8.19 -3.93
C ALA A 41 7.40 -7.36 -3.71
N PRO A 42 7.37 -6.04 -3.98
CA PRO A 42 8.48 -5.17 -3.59
C PRO A 42 8.72 -5.22 -2.07
N PRO A 43 9.96 -5.09 -1.56
CA PRO A 43 10.25 -5.14 -0.12
C PRO A 43 9.45 -4.15 0.73
N ALA A 44 9.16 -2.96 0.19
CA ALA A 44 8.31 -1.95 0.83
C ALA A 44 6.86 -2.44 1.04
N ILE A 45 6.34 -3.26 0.11
CA ILE A 45 5.01 -3.88 0.21
C ILE A 45 5.02 -5.05 1.20
N GLU A 46 6.08 -5.86 1.21
CA GLU A 46 6.25 -6.91 2.22
C GLU A 46 6.31 -6.33 3.64
N THR A 47 6.95 -5.17 3.81
CA THR A 47 6.97 -4.48 5.10
C THR A 47 5.59 -3.91 5.45
N LEU A 48 4.91 -3.31 4.47
CA LEU A 48 3.56 -2.75 4.65
C LEU A 48 2.52 -3.83 5.00
N PHE A 49 2.70 -5.06 4.49
CA PHE A 49 1.82 -6.19 4.76
C PHE A 49 1.55 -6.37 6.26
N PHE A 50 2.58 -6.31 7.11
CA PHE A 50 2.42 -6.52 8.56
C PHE A 50 1.50 -5.49 9.22
N VAL A 51 1.50 -4.25 8.72
CA VAL A 51 0.62 -3.19 9.24
C VAL A 51 -0.80 -3.35 8.70
N VAL A 52 -0.94 -3.72 7.42
CA VAL A 52 -2.26 -4.00 6.82
C VAL A 52 -2.92 -5.21 7.48
N GLU A 53 -2.16 -6.25 7.79
CA GLU A 53 -2.63 -7.46 8.50
C GLU A 53 -3.04 -7.14 9.95
N ALA A 54 -2.33 -6.22 10.62
CA ALA A 54 -2.65 -5.77 11.96
C ALA A 54 -3.87 -4.83 12.00
N TYR A 55 -4.30 -4.25 10.89
CA TYR A 55 -5.45 -3.35 10.85
C TYR A 55 -6.77 -4.14 10.84
N CYS A 56 -7.63 -3.92 11.83
CA CYS A 56 -8.98 -4.49 11.86
C CYS A 56 -9.96 -3.61 11.05
N PRO A 57 -10.45 -4.05 9.87
CA PRO A 57 -11.34 -3.24 9.04
C PRO A 57 -12.79 -3.18 9.56
N ASP A 58 -13.19 -4.10 10.44
CA ASP A 58 -14.53 -4.12 11.03
C ASP A 58 -14.54 -3.33 12.36
N PRO A 59 -15.20 -2.17 12.43
CA PRO A 59 -15.23 -1.37 13.66
C PRO A 59 -15.89 -2.09 14.84
N ALA A 60 -16.74 -3.11 14.60
CA ALA A 60 -17.37 -3.88 15.66
C ALA A 60 -16.41 -4.91 16.30
N LEU A 61 -15.31 -5.24 15.62
CA LEU A 61 -14.32 -6.21 16.07
C LEU A 61 -13.01 -5.54 16.53
N ARG A 62 -12.86 -4.24 16.28
CA ARG A 62 -11.66 -3.47 16.64
C ARG A 62 -11.56 -3.30 18.16
N ASP A 63 -10.41 -3.62 18.71
CA ASP A 63 -10.08 -3.34 20.11
C ASP A 63 -9.22 -2.07 20.20
N PRO A 64 -9.77 -0.93 20.68
CA PRO A 64 -9.04 0.33 20.74
C PRO A 64 -7.88 0.31 21.76
N ASP A 65 -7.84 -0.65 22.68
CA ASP A 65 -6.78 -0.79 23.68
C ASP A 65 -5.74 -1.87 23.27
N SER A 66 -5.89 -2.50 22.11
CA SER A 66 -4.97 -3.51 21.61
C SER A 66 -3.69 -2.89 21.07
N ALA A 67 -2.56 -3.18 21.72
CA ALA A 67 -1.22 -2.79 21.25
C ALA A 67 -0.74 -3.59 20.01
N TYR A 68 -1.56 -4.52 19.51
CA TYR A 68 -1.25 -5.37 18.35
C TYR A 68 -2.09 -5.01 17.12
N GLU A 69 -3.14 -4.21 17.29
CA GLU A 69 -3.94 -3.72 16.16
C GLU A 69 -3.39 -2.38 15.68
N ALA A 70 -3.17 -2.28 14.37
CA ALA A 70 -2.79 -1.01 13.78
C ALA A 70 -4.02 -0.09 13.70
N ASP A 71 -3.86 1.17 14.08
CA ASP A 71 -4.89 2.19 13.85
C ASP A 71 -4.80 2.81 12.43
N GLU A 72 -5.74 3.72 12.13
CA GLU A 72 -5.76 4.43 10.84
C GLU A 72 -4.49 5.25 10.61
N ALA A 73 -3.95 5.90 11.64
CA ALA A 73 -2.77 6.75 11.52
C ALA A 73 -1.51 5.93 11.27
N GLU A 74 -1.35 4.80 11.96
CA GLU A 74 -0.26 3.84 11.75
C GLU A 74 -0.31 3.25 10.34
N LEU A 75 -1.50 2.87 9.87
CA LEU A 75 -1.72 2.38 8.50
C LEU A 75 -1.33 3.44 7.45
N ARG A 76 -1.75 4.69 7.66
CA ARG A 76 -1.41 5.82 6.79
C ARG A 76 0.10 6.09 6.77
N GLN A 77 0.74 6.15 7.93
CA GLN A 77 2.17 6.39 8.05
C GLN A 77 2.99 5.27 7.38
N ALA A 78 2.58 4.01 7.56
CA ALA A 78 3.23 2.88 6.91
C ALA A 78 3.07 2.94 5.38
N ALA A 79 1.89 3.30 4.88
CA ALA A 79 1.64 3.47 3.45
C ALA A 79 2.47 4.62 2.85
N GLU A 80 2.59 5.75 3.54
CA GLU A 80 3.45 6.87 3.13
C GLU A 80 4.92 6.44 3.01
N LYS A 81 5.42 5.72 4.01
CA LYS A 81 6.78 5.16 3.99
C LYS A 81 6.97 4.21 2.82
N ALA A 82 6.04 3.28 2.62
CA ALA A 82 6.11 2.33 1.50
C ALA A 82 6.09 3.06 0.16
N LEU A 83 5.27 4.10 0.00
CA LEU A 83 5.19 4.89 -1.23
C LEU A 83 6.52 5.60 -1.57
N ALA A 84 7.24 6.09 -0.55
CA ALA A 84 8.53 6.73 -0.73
C ALA A 84 9.64 5.74 -1.18
N GLU A 85 9.51 4.47 -0.82
CA GLU A 85 10.48 3.40 -1.14
C GLU A 85 10.12 2.63 -2.42
N LEU A 86 8.87 2.70 -2.87
CA LEU A 86 8.41 2.05 -4.09
C LEU A 86 9.09 2.65 -5.33
N PRO A 87 9.54 1.81 -6.29
CA PRO A 87 10.12 2.31 -7.52
C PRO A 87 9.08 3.10 -8.32
N ILE A 88 9.46 4.32 -8.71
CA ILE A 88 8.62 5.17 -9.56
C ILE A 88 8.45 4.47 -10.92
N PRO A 89 7.22 4.21 -11.40
CA PRO A 89 7.02 3.56 -12.69
C PRO A 89 7.68 4.35 -13.84
N SER A 90 8.54 3.70 -14.63
CA SER A 90 9.38 4.32 -15.66
C SER A 90 8.64 5.16 -16.72
N ARG A 91 7.30 5.03 -16.84
CA ARG A 91 6.47 5.89 -17.70
C ARG A 91 6.43 7.36 -17.24
N LEU A 92 6.68 7.66 -15.96
CA LEU A 92 6.78 9.03 -15.43
C LEU A 92 8.16 9.68 -15.70
N MET A 93 9.23 8.88 -15.81
CA MET A 93 10.58 9.39 -16.11
C MET A 93 10.72 9.94 -17.53
N THR A 94 9.90 9.48 -18.49
CA THR A 94 9.95 9.98 -19.88
C THR A 94 9.47 11.43 -20.00
N PHE A 95 8.58 11.89 -19.11
CA PHE A 95 8.09 13.27 -19.12
C PHE A 95 9.05 14.24 -18.43
N LEU A 96 9.76 13.83 -17.39
CA LEU A 96 10.68 14.70 -16.65
C LEU A 96 12.03 14.89 -17.35
N SER A 97 12.48 13.95 -18.18
CA SER A 97 13.71 14.12 -18.98
C SER A 97 13.54 15.03 -20.21
N ARG A 98 12.31 15.39 -20.60
CA ARG A 98 12.03 16.29 -21.74
C ARG A 98 11.86 17.77 -21.36
N MET A 99 11.95 18.11 -20.08
CA MET A 99 11.88 19.49 -19.56
C MET A 99 13.19 19.92 -18.91
N LYS A 100 14.32 19.66 -19.57
CA LYS A 100 15.58 20.35 -19.26
C LYS A 100 15.78 21.42 -20.34
N PRO A 101 15.93 22.70 -19.98
CA PRO A 101 16.09 23.80 -20.95
C PRO A 101 17.38 23.65 -21.77
#